data_AF-A0A2K6UP36-F1
#
_entry.id   AF-A0A2K6UP36-F1
#
_cell.length_a   1.000
_cell.length_b   1.000
_cell.length_c   1.000
_cell.angle_alpha   90.00
_cell.angle_beta   90.00
_cell.angle_gamma   90.00
#
_symmetry.space_group_name_H-M   'P 1'
#
loop_
_entity.id
_entity.type
_entity.pdbx_description
1 polymer ?
#
loop_
_entity_poly.entity_id
_entity_poly.type
_entity_poly.pdbx_seq_one_letter_code
_entity_poly.pdbx_strand_id
1 'polypeptide(L)'
;MVAAKDSCSKGEMATGNGRRLYLRIPEAVFVEDVDSFMKQPGNETADTYQKYKFMELNLAQKERRLKGQLPEIKQTLEILKYMQKKKESTNSLDTRFLLADNLYCKASIPPTDKVCLGLLRQHFFF
;
A
#
# COMPACT_ATOMS: atom_id res chain seq x y z
N MET A 1 4.37 -17.26 54.58
CA MET A 1 3.55 -17.13 53.34
C MET A 1 3.24 -15.65 53.14
N VAL A 2 4.02 -14.91 52.33
CA VAL A 2 3.82 -14.59 50.88
C VAL A 2 2.55 -13.77 50.68
N ALA A 3 2.57 -12.50 50.23
CA ALA A 3 3.05 -12.01 48.94
C ALA A 3 3.74 -10.62 49.07
N ALA A 4 5.00 -10.47 48.64
CA ALA A 4 5.45 -10.08 47.29
C ALA A 4 5.11 -8.62 46.94
N LYS A 5 6.01 -7.72 47.36
CA LYS A 5 6.24 -6.41 46.75
C LYS A 5 7.00 -6.64 45.44
N ASP A 6 6.45 -6.20 44.32
CA ASP A 6 7.22 -6.03 43.08
C ASP A 6 7.22 -4.56 42.70
N SER A 7 8.33 -3.92 43.07
CA SER A 7 8.87 -2.71 42.43
C SER A 7 9.82 -3.13 41.33
N CYS A 8 10.06 -2.23 40.35
CA CYS A 8 10.97 -2.30 39.19
C CYS A 8 10.19 -2.58 37.89
N SER A 9 10.30 -1.78 36.82
CA SER A 9 11.57 -1.41 36.20
C SER A 9 11.52 -0.08 35.44
N LYS A 10 12.60 0.69 35.60
CA LYS A 10 13.05 1.75 34.70
C LYS A 10 13.14 1.22 33.25
N GLY A 11 12.65 1.99 32.29
CA GLY A 11 13.03 1.92 30.87
C GLY A 11 13.30 3.35 30.41
N GLU A 12 14.50 3.88 30.65
CA GLU A 12 15.67 3.83 29.75
C GLU A 12 15.57 4.89 28.64
N MET A 13 16.31 5.98 28.87
CA MET A 13 16.57 7.07 27.93
C MET A 13 17.40 6.53 26.76
N ALA A 14 16.79 6.36 25.60
CA ALA A 14 17.52 6.07 24.37
C ALA A 14 18.06 7.39 23.77
N THR A 15 19.23 7.80 24.26
CA THR A 15 20.11 8.74 23.54
C THR A 15 20.66 7.97 22.32
N GLY A 16 20.12 8.23 21.14
CA GLY A 16 20.50 7.52 19.91
C GLY A 16 20.36 8.40 18.69
N ASN A 17 21.43 9.13 18.36
CA ASN A 17 21.54 9.92 17.15
C ASN A 17 21.68 8.97 15.94
N GLY A 18 20.59 8.74 15.19
CA GLY A 18 20.61 7.79 14.07
C GLY A 18 19.27 7.62 13.35
N ARG A 19 18.96 8.54 12.43
CA ARG A 19 18.02 8.37 11.28
C ARG A 19 16.63 7.77 11.60
N ARG A 20 15.81 8.46 12.40
CA ARG A 20 14.34 8.25 12.41
C ARG A 20 13.58 9.33 11.64
N LEU A 21 14.13 9.78 10.52
CA LEU A 21 13.36 10.45 9.49
C LEU A 21 12.89 9.34 8.53
N TYR A 22 11.60 9.01 8.44
CA TYR A 22 10.94 8.68 7.14
C TYR A 22 9.49 8.20 7.18
N LEU A 23 8.89 8.01 8.35
CA LEU A 23 7.44 8.03 8.42
C LEU A 23 7.11 9.43 8.89
N ARG A 24 6.44 10.23 8.05
CA ARG A 24 6.02 11.61 8.36
C ARG A 24 5.26 11.75 9.70
N ILE A 25 5.00 10.65 10.41
CA ILE A 25 4.19 10.53 11.61
C ILE A 25 4.96 11.22 12.76
N PRO A 26 4.41 12.30 13.33
CA PRO A 26 5.01 12.96 14.48
C PRO A 26 5.14 12.00 15.68
N GLU A 27 6.09 12.24 16.57
CA GLU A 27 6.30 11.43 17.78
C GLU A 27 5.14 11.61 18.77
N ALA A 28 4.53 10.50 19.19
CA ALA A 28 3.37 10.52 20.07
C ALA A 28 3.79 10.86 21.51
N VAL A 29 3.30 11.98 22.03
CA VAL A 29 3.46 12.35 23.45
C VAL A 29 2.29 11.77 24.24
N PHE A 30 2.57 10.90 25.19
CA PHE A 30 1.56 10.35 26.10
C PHE A 30 1.30 11.35 27.23
N VAL A 31 0.04 11.75 27.40
CA VAL A 31 -0.38 12.72 28.41
C VAL A 31 -1.15 11.99 29.51
N GLU A 32 -0.54 11.86 30.69
CA GLU A 32 -1.17 11.22 31.86
C GLU A 32 -2.18 12.13 32.57
N ASP A 33 -1.96 13.44 32.57
CA ASP A 33 -2.86 14.46 33.13
C ASP A 33 -3.09 15.60 32.13
N VAL A 34 -4.30 15.63 31.57
CA VAL A 34 -4.72 16.59 30.54
C VAL A 34 -4.79 18.01 31.11
N ASP A 35 -5.18 18.18 32.37
CA ASP A 35 -5.36 19.51 32.99
C ASP A 35 -4.03 20.20 33.28
N SER A 36 -3.02 19.42 33.69
CA SER A 36 -1.65 19.92 33.89
C SER A 36 -0.95 20.20 32.55
N PHE A 37 -1.28 19.46 31.50
CA PHE A 37 -0.73 19.65 30.16
C PHE A 37 -1.32 20.88 29.45
N MET A 38 -2.63 21.11 29.57
CA MET A 38 -3.30 22.28 28.99
C MET A 38 -2.88 23.62 29.63
N LYS A 39 -2.34 23.61 30.85
CA LYS A 39 -1.84 24.80 31.55
C LYS A 39 -0.44 25.24 31.10
N GLN A 40 0.29 24.43 30.34
CA GLN A 40 1.63 24.79 29.86
C GLN A 40 1.53 25.80 28.70
N PRO A 41 2.23 26.95 28.77
CA PRO A 41 2.26 27.90 27.67
C PRO A 41 3.10 27.33 26.51
N GLY A 42 2.48 27.17 25.33
CA GLY A 42 3.09 26.54 24.15
C GLY A 42 2.42 25.24 23.71
N ASN A 43 1.18 25.00 24.12
CA ASN A 43 0.46 23.77 23.81
C ASN A 43 -0.05 23.76 22.35
N GLU A 44 0.83 23.40 21.41
CA GLU A 44 0.55 23.17 19.98
C GLU A 44 -0.24 21.85 19.75
N THR A 45 -1.16 21.50 20.66
CA THR A 45 -1.95 20.25 20.61
C THR A 45 -2.91 20.21 19.43
N ALA A 46 -3.53 21.34 19.09
CA ALA A 46 -4.44 21.43 17.96
C ALA A 46 -3.72 21.16 16.64
N ASP A 47 -2.54 21.76 16.46
CA ASP A 47 -1.72 21.63 15.25
C ASP A 47 -1.12 20.24 15.10
N THR A 48 -0.68 19.63 16.20
CA THR A 48 -0.19 18.25 16.21
C THR A 48 -1.32 17.26 15.93
N TYR A 49 -2.49 17.42 16.55
CA TYR A 49 -3.67 16.59 16.28
C TYR A 49 -4.10 16.65 14.81
N GLN A 50 -4.13 17.84 14.21
CA GLN A 50 -4.44 18.00 12.78
C GLN A 50 -3.44 17.29 11.88
N LYS A 51 -2.14 17.36 12.19
CA LYS A 51 -1.08 16.65 11.45
C LYS A 51 -1.26 15.13 11.51
N TYR A 52 -1.61 14.57 12.68
CA TYR A 52 -1.91 13.15 12.82
C TYR A 52 -3.12 12.72 12.01
N LYS A 53 -4.22 13.46 12.13
CA LYS A 53 -5.46 13.18 11.38
C LYS A 53 -5.23 13.23 9.87
N PHE A 54 -4.46 14.21 9.39
CA PHE A 54 -4.08 14.27 7.98
C PHE A 54 -3.26 13.04 7.57
N MET A 55 -2.36 12.57 8.43
CA MET A 55 -1.54 11.40 8.11
C MET A 55 -2.32 10.11 8.02
N GLU A 56 -3.23 9.91 8.96
CA GLU A 56 -4.13 8.77 9.01
C GLU A 56 -4.93 8.70 7.70
N LEU A 57 -5.49 9.83 7.25
CA LEU A 57 -6.20 9.93 5.98
C LEU A 57 -5.31 9.56 4.78
N ASN A 58 -4.07 10.05 4.75
CA ASN A 58 -3.12 9.72 3.67
C ASN A 58 -2.76 8.23 3.65
N LEU A 59 -2.59 7.62 4.81
CA LEU A 59 -2.29 6.19 4.93
C LEU A 59 -3.49 5.36 4.48
N ALA A 60 -4.70 5.68 4.96
CA ALA A 60 -5.93 5.01 4.55
C ALA A 60 -6.18 5.15 3.04
N GLN A 61 -5.90 6.31 2.45
CA GLN A 61 -6.02 6.52 1.00
C GLN A 61 -5.01 5.69 0.21
N LYS A 62 -3.76 5.62 0.66
CA LYS A 62 -2.73 4.76 0.05
C LYS A 62 -3.13 3.29 0.12
N GLU A 63 -3.62 2.85 1.27
CA GLU A 63 -4.11 1.48 1.46
C GLU A 63 -5.27 1.16 0.51
N ARG A 64 -6.25 2.07 0.39
CA ARG A 64 -7.36 1.93 -0.57
C ARG A 64 -6.86 1.83 -2.01
N ARG A 65 -5.90 2.68 -2.42
CA ARG A 65 -5.32 2.62 -3.76
C ARG A 65 -4.64 1.29 -4.03
N LEU A 66 -3.80 0.82 -3.10
CA LEU A 66 -3.13 -0.48 -3.22
C LEU A 66 -4.13 -1.64 -3.29
N LYS A 67 -5.17 -1.61 -2.45
CA LYS A 67 -6.27 -2.58 -2.49
C LYS A 67 -7.05 -2.54 -3.81
N GLY A 68 -7.22 -1.36 -4.41
CA GLY A 68 -7.84 -1.20 -5.72
C GLY A 68 -7.00 -1.71 -6.89
N GLN A 69 -5.67 -1.62 -6.80
CA GLN A 69 -4.74 -2.15 -7.82
C GLN A 69 -4.56 -3.67 -7.73
N LEU A 70 -4.73 -4.25 -6.54
CA LEU A 70 -4.59 -5.69 -6.30
C LEU A 70 -5.45 -6.59 -7.22
N PRO A 71 -6.77 -6.35 -7.43
CA PRO A 71 -7.58 -7.18 -8.32
C PRO A 71 -7.12 -7.11 -9.78
N GLU A 72 -6.71 -5.94 -10.25
CA GLU A 72 -6.22 -5.74 -11.63
C GLU A 72 -4.95 -6.56 -11.89
N ILE A 73 -4.00 -6.55 -10.95
CA ILE A 73 -2.78 -7.35 -11.03
C ILE A 73 -3.10 -8.85 -11.01
N LYS A 74 -4.02 -9.29 -10.14
CA LYS A 74 -4.43 -10.70 -10.06
C LYS A 74 -5.10 -11.17 -11.36
N GLN A 75 -6.00 -10.36 -11.91
CA GLN A 75 -6.69 -10.66 -13.17
C GLN A 75 -5.69 -10.76 -14.33
N THR A 76 -4.73 -9.84 -14.39
CA THR A 76 -3.65 -9.88 -15.41
C THR A 76 -2.84 -11.17 -15.31
N LEU A 77 -2.47 -11.62 -14.10
CA LEU A 77 -1.76 -12.88 -13.89
C LEU A 77 -2.60 -14.10 -14.30
N GLU A 78 -3.90 -14.08 -14.06
CA GLU A 78 -4.80 -15.16 -14.45
C GLU A 78 -4.90 -15.29 -15.98
N ILE A 79 -5.01 -14.16 -16.68
CA ILE A 79 -4.99 -14.12 -18.15
C ILE A 79 -3.66 -14.67 -18.68
N LEU A 80 -2.53 -14.27 -18.10
CA LEU A 80 -1.22 -14.77 -18.51
C LEU A 80 -1.10 -16.29 -18.31
N LYS A 81 -1.57 -16.82 -17.17
CA LYS A 81 -1.61 -18.26 -16.92
C LYS A 81 -2.50 -19.00 -17.92
N TYR A 82 -3.64 -18.42 -18.27
CA TYR A 82 -4.54 -18.98 -19.30
C TYR A 82 -3.85 -19.04 -20.67
N MET A 83 -3.19 -17.96 -21.08
CA MET A 83 -2.43 -17.91 -22.34
C MET A 83 -1.26 -18.90 -22.33
N GLN A 84 -0.55 -19.04 -21.21
CA GLN A 84 0.55 -19.99 -21.08
C GLN A 84 0.08 -21.45 -21.19
N LYS A 85 -1.03 -21.82 -20.53
CA LYS A 85 -1.63 -23.16 -20.69
C LYS A 85 -2.06 -23.42 -22.13
N LYS A 86 -2.59 -22.39 -22.81
CA LYS A 86 -3.06 -22.52 -24.18
C LYS A 86 -1.92 -22.56 -25.20
N LYS A 87 -0.72 -22.05 -24.85
CA LYS A 87 0.51 -22.26 -25.63
C LYS A 87 0.93 -23.73 -25.65
N GLU A 88 0.77 -24.47 -24.56
CA GLU A 88 1.09 -25.91 -24.50
C GLU A 88 0.11 -26.75 -25.34
N SER A 89 -1.10 -26.24 -25.60
CA SER A 89 -2.05 -26.85 -26.52
C SER A 89 -1.88 -26.30 -27.94
N THR A 90 -1.89 -27.14 -28.97
CA THR A 90 -1.78 -26.73 -30.39
C THR A 90 -3.00 -25.96 -30.92
N ASN A 91 -3.96 -25.61 -30.06
CA ASN A 91 -5.24 -25.03 -30.45
C ASN A 91 -5.16 -23.50 -30.56
N SER A 92 -5.63 -22.95 -31.67
CA SER A 92 -5.77 -21.50 -31.84
C SER A 92 -6.77 -20.91 -30.84
N LEU A 93 -6.50 -19.68 -30.40
CA LEU A 93 -7.28 -18.98 -29.39
C LEU A 93 -8.18 -17.95 -30.06
N ASP A 94 -9.47 -18.25 -30.17
CA ASP A 94 -10.47 -17.29 -30.63
C ASP A 94 -10.83 -16.29 -29.52
N THR A 95 -10.57 -15.01 -29.77
CA THR A 95 -10.86 -13.90 -28.85
C THR A 95 -11.48 -12.71 -29.53
N ARG A 96 -12.04 -11.80 -28.72
CA ARG A 96 -12.55 -10.52 -29.17
C ARG A 96 -11.65 -9.41 -28.66
N PHE A 97 -11.04 -8.68 -29.58
CA PHE A 97 -10.20 -7.52 -29.28
C PHE A 97 -11.04 -6.25 -29.32
N LEU A 98 -10.80 -5.36 -28.35
CA LEU A 98 -11.40 -4.04 -28.32
C LEU A 98 -10.60 -3.11 -29.25
N LEU A 99 -11.25 -2.55 -30.27
CA LEU A 99 -10.66 -1.60 -31.22
C LEU A 99 -10.94 -0.14 -30.82
N ALA A 100 -12.14 0.10 -30.32
CA ALA A 100 -12.60 1.38 -29.80
C ALA A 100 -13.65 1.12 -28.70
N ASP A 101 -14.08 2.16 -28.00
CA ASP A 101 -15.12 2.06 -26.99
C ASP A 101 -16.39 1.45 -27.61
N ASN A 102 -16.73 0.23 -27.15
CA ASN A 102 -17.84 -0.61 -27.64
C ASN A 102 -17.66 -1.27 -29.02
N LEU A 103 -16.50 -1.16 -29.67
CA LEU A 103 -16.20 -1.86 -30.94
C LEU A 103 -15.27 -3.05 -30.71
N TYR A 104 -15.75 -4.26 -31.02
CA TYR A 104 -15.00 -5.50 -30.84
C TYR A 104 -14.77 -6.24 -32.16
N CYS A 105 -13.56 -6.70 -32.40
CA CYS A 105 -13.19 -7.53 -33.54
C CYS A 105 -12.91 -8.97 -33.10
N LYS A 106 -13.43 -9.95 -33.84
CA LYS A 106 -13.11 -11.37 -33.62
C LYS A 106 -11.82 -11.72 -34.34
N ALA A 107 -10.87 -12.33 -33.64
CA ALA A 107 -9.65 -12.84 -34.25
C ALA A 107 -9.20 -14.15 -33.59
N SER A 108 -8.52 -14.98 -34.38
CA SER A 108 -7.90 -16.21 -33.91
C SER A 108 -6.41 -15.96 -33.69
N ILE A 109 -5.93 -16.18 -32.47
CA ILE A 109 -4.53 -15.96 -32.09
C ILE A 109 -3.79 -17.32 -32.18
N PRO A 110 -2.71 -17.42 -32.96
CA PRO A 110 -1.83 -18.58 -32.90
C PRO A 110 -1.07 -18.62 -31.56
N PRO A 111 -0.63 -19.80 -31.08
CA PRO A 111 0.16 -19.91 -29.86
C PRO A 111 1.41 -19.02 -29.97
N THR A 112 1.53 -18.04 -29.06
CA THR A 112 2.56 -16.99 -29.11
C THR A 112 3.33 -16.95 -27.80
N ASP A 113 4.63 -16.67 -27.89
CA ASP A 113 5.58 -16.69 -26.76
C ASP A 113 5.71 -15.34 -26.05
N LYS A 114 5.23 -14.27 -26.66
CA LYS A 114 5.46 -12.88 -26.25
C LYS A 114 4.16 -12.20 -25.89
N VAL A 115 4.20 -11.35 -24.87
CA VAL A 115 3.07 -10.51 -24.43
C VAL A 115 3.60 -9.11 -24.21
N CYS A 116 2.91 -8.11 -24.74
CA CYS A 116 3.29 -6.70 -24.57
C CYS A 116 2.73 -6.16 -23.24
N LEU A 117 3.58 -5.60 -22.39
CA LEU A 117 3.17 -4.88 -21.19
C LEU A 117 3.36 -3.37 -21.38
N GLY A 118 2.34 -2.60 -21.04
CA GLY A 118 2.43 -1.14 -20.96
C GLY A 118 3.03 -0.72 -19.63
N LEU A 119 4.25 -0.17 -19.64
CA LEU A 119 4.82 0.49 -18.48
C LEU A 119 4.43 1.97 -18.51
N LEU A 120 4.13 2.56 -17.34
CA LEU A 120 3.52 3.89 -17.10
C LEU A 120 4.33 5.12 -17.61
N ARG A 121 5.15 4.96 -18.65
CA ARG A 121 6.06 5.95 -19.24
C ARG A 121 6.21 5.75 -20.75
N GLN A 122 5.12 5.59 -21.50
CA GLN A 122 5.10 5.41 -22.97
C GLN A 122 6.04 4.30 -23.49
N HIS A 123 6.49 3.41 -22.62
CA HIS A 123 7.41 2.34 -22.95
C HIS A 123 6.65 1.03 -22.98
N PHE A 124 6.65 0.39 -24.15
CA PHE A 124 6.20 -0.97 -24.33
C PHE A 124 7.43 -1.89 -24.37
N PHE A 125 7.36 -3.01 -23.67
CA PHE A 125 8.37 -4.07 -23.73
C PHE A 125 7.75 -5.34 -24.34
N PHE A 126 8.55 -6.08 -25.11
CA PHE A 126 8.17 -7.30 -25.84
C PHE A 126 8.54 -8.58 -25.08
#